data_AF-A0A956KSR8-F1
#
_entry.id   AF-A0A956KSR8-F1
#
_cell.length_a   1.000
_cell.length_b   1.000
_cell.length_c   1.000
_cell.angle_alpha   90.00
_cell.angle_beta   90.00
_cell.angle_gamma   90.00
#
_symmetry.space_group_name_H-M   'P 1'
#
loop_
_entity.id
_entity.type
_entity.pdbx_description
1 polymer ?
#
loop_
_entity_poly.entity_id
_entity_poly.type
_entity_poly.pdbx_seq_one_letter_code
_entity_poly.pdbx_strand_id
1 'polypeptide(L)'
;EFNIGSPKQLGELLFDELGLPVIKRTKTGYSTNAEVLERLQAKGHEIAEHLLEHRKLAKLINTYTEVLQNAVNPTTGRIHATFQQTVGVSGRLITTDPDLQRTPVKTPEGKRIRQAFVAKAGCKLISADWSQIELRLLAHFTGDPRLVESFEKNLDVHARTAGQLFEVPVDQVDGKQRAVGKLVNFSTIYGQGATALGQILGVPRKQAEAYIASYFDYYAGVREWLDATMAQAHIDGYVQTILGRRRYIPELSSNSWQDRQAGERIAANTPIQGSAADICKLAMMAIARDLREGKLATRMLLQIHDELVFEAPEAEVDQVVAIARRHMQQVPLPAGLSLRVPLVVDVGVGANWGEAH
;
A
#
# COMPACT_ATOMS: atom_id res chain seq x y z
N GLU A 1 -9.73 37.93 7.88
CA GLU A 1 -9.52 36.88 6.86
C GLU A 1 -8.08 36.42 6.91
N PHE A 2 -7.81 35.13 6.69
CA PHE A 2 -6.45 34.57 6.71
C PHE A 2 -6.32 33.46 5.67
N ASN A 3 -5.09 33.13 5.27
CA ASN A 3 -4.83 32.04 4.33
C ASN A 3 -4.74 30.69 5.07
N ILE A 4 -5.80 29.88 4.97
CA ILE A 4 -5.89 28.53 5.57
C ILE A 4 -4.79 27.58 5.05
N GLY A 5 -4.29 27.81 3.83
CA GLY A 5 -3.18 27.05 3.24
C GLY A 5 -1.81 27.40 3.81
N SER A 6 -1.66 28.51 4.54
CA SER A 6 -0.40 28.95 5.14
C SER A 6 -0.23 28.37 6.55
N PRO A 7 0.73 27.44 6.78
CA PRO A 7 0.94 26.85 8.10
C PRO A 7 1.30 27.88 9.17
N LYS A 8 1.97 28.97 8.79
CA LYS A 8 2.38 30.05 9.69
C LYS A 8 1.16 30.84 10.18
N GLN A 9 0.38 31.40 9.25
CA GLN A 9 -0.82 32.18 9.62
C GLN A 9 -1.83 31.33 10.39
N LEU A 10 -2.00 30.07 9.98
CA LEU A 10 -2.87 29.15 10.70
C LEU A 10 -2.36 28.86 12.11
N GLY A 11 -1.04 28.71 12.29
CA GLY A 11 -0.44 28.51 13.61
C GLY A 11 -0.62 29.73 14.53
N GLU A 12 -0.34 30.92 14.02
CA GLU A 12 -0.53 32.19 14.75
C GLU A 12 -1.99 32.35 15.21
N LEU A 13 -2.95 32.13 14.30
CA LEU A 13 -4.37 32.17 14.64
C LEU A 13 -4.75 31.14 15.73
N LEU A 14 -4.37 29.88 15.54
CA LEU A 14 -4.81 28.81 16.46
C LEU A 14 -4.20 28.96 17.85
N PHE A 15 -2.91 29.28 17.94
CA PHE A 15 -2.18 29.18 19.20
C PHE A 15 -1.95 30.52 19.88
N ASP A 16 -1.82 31.62 19.12
CA ASP A 16 -1.57 32.94 19.69
C ASP A 16 -2.88 33.72 19.85
N GLU A 17 -3.73 33.79 18.81
CA GLU A 17 -4.98 34.55 18.87
C GLU A 17 -6.11 33.81 19.61
N LEU A 18 -6.36 32.54 19.24
CA LEU A 18 -7.41 31.73 19.86
C LEU A 18 -6.96 31.05 21.17
N GLY A 19 -5.67 31.13 21.49
CA GLY A 19 -5.10 30.59 22.73
C GLY A 19 -5.22 29.07 22.89
N LEU A 20 -5.32 28.32 21.78
CA LEU A 20 -5.45 26.86 21.84
C LEU A 20 -4.16 26.21 22.38
N PRO A 21 -4.25 25.03 23.02
CA PRO A 21 -3.07 24.39 23.59
C PRO A 21 -2.09 23.95 22.51
N VAL A 22 -0.84 24.38 22.63
CA VAL A 22 0.25 23.98 21.73
C VAL A 22 0.63 22.53 21.99
N ILE A 23 0.32 21.64 21.04
CA ILE A 23 0.62 20.20 21.18
C ILE A 23 2.01 19.84 20.68
N LYS A 24 2.47 20.49 19.60
CA LYS A 24 3.74 20.14 18.94
C LYS A 24 4.31 21.34 18.20
N ARG A 25 5.64 21.46 18.22
CA ARG A 25 6.39 22.45 17.42
C ARG A 25 7.27 21.74 16.39
N THR A 26 7.48 22.38 15.25
CA THR A 26 8.46 21.99 14.23
C THR A 26 9.66 22.95 14.30
N LYS A 27 10.69 22.69 13.50
CA LYS A 27 11.84 23.61 13.36
C LYS A 27 11.44 25.02 12.92
N THR A 28 10.28 25.16 12.26
CA THR A 28 9.83 26.41 11.62
C THR A 28 8.65 27.08 12.33
N GLY A 29 8.16 26.54 13.45
CA GLY A 29 7.05 27.14 14.21
C GLY A 29 6.08 26.12 14.80
N TYR A 30 4.82 26.51 14.96
CA TYR A 30 3.78 25.61 15.45
C TYR A 30 3.46 24.53 14.42
N SER A 31 3.27 23.29 14.89
CA SER A 31 2.76 22.24 14.03
C SER A 31 1.25 22.34 13.95
N THR A 32 0.71 22.33 12.74
CA THR A 32 -0.74 22.24 12.49
C THR A 32 -1.07 20.98 11.72
N ASN A 33 -0.30 19.88 11.84
CA ASN A 33 -0.55 18.65 11.08
C ASN A 33 -1.85 17.93 11.52
N ALA A 34 -2.25 16.88 10.79
CA ALA A 34 -3.48 16.13 11.10
C ALA A 34 -3.51 15.62 12.56
N GLU A 35 -2.41 15.02 13.04
CA GLU A 35 -2.27 14.54 14.43
C GLU A 35 -2.55 15.64 15.47
N VAL A 36 -2.04 16.86 15.25
CA VAL A 36 -2.27 18.00 16.15
C VAL A 36 -3.74 18.43 16.09
N LEU A 37 -4.31 18.57 14.90
CA LEU A 37 -5.70 18.99 14.74
C LEU A 37 -6.68 17.94 15.30
N GLU A 38 -6.44 16.65 15.11
CA GLU A 38 -7.25 15.56 15.68
C GLU A 38 -7.26 15.61 17.21
N ARG A 39 -6.10 15.89 17.82
CA ARG A 39 -6.01 16.07 19.28
C ARG A 39 -6.70 17.35 19.77
N LEU A 40 -6.73 18.42 18.98
CA LEU A 40 -7.51 19.63 19.30
C LEU A 40 -9.01 19.37 19.16
N GLN A 41 -9.42 18.65 18.12
CA GLN A 41 -10.81 18.22 17.92
C GLN A 41 -11.28 17.35 19.10
N ALA A 42 -10.45 16.39 19.54
CA ALA A 42 -10.75 15.54 20.70
C ALA A 42 -10.91 16.32 22.01
N LYS A 43 -10.38 17.55 22.09
CA LYS A 43 -10.58 18.49 23.20
C LYS A 43 -11.80 19.40 23.03
N GLY A 44 -12.59 19.21 21.97
CA GLY A 44 -13.82 19.96 21.70
C GLY A 44 -13.63 21.25 20.89
N HIS A 45 -12.48 21.45 20.24
CA HIS A 45 -12.24 22.65 19.44
C HIS A 45 -12.81 22.48 18.01
N GLU A 46 -14.02 23.01 17.76
CA GLU A 46 -14.75 22.91 16.49
C GLU A 46 -13.94 23.40 15.27
N ILE A 47 -13.14 24.47 15.43
CA ILE A 47 -12.28 24.97 14.36
C ILE A 47 -11.32 23.89 13.83
N ALA A 48 -10.86 22.97 14.67
CA ALA A 48 -9.97 21.90 14.26
C ALA A 48 -10.67 20.88 13.36
N GLU A 49 -11.95 20.60 13.60
CA GLU A 49 -12.78 19.73 12.75
C GLU A 49 -12.95 20.34 11.35
N HIS A 50 -13.37 21.61 11.28
CA HIS A 50 -13.53 22.30 10.00
C HIS A 50 -12.20 22.40 9.23
N LEU A 51 -11.07 22.57 9.91
CA LEU A 51 -9.76 22.59 9.27
C LEU A 51 -9.36 21.21 8.72
N LEU A 52 -9.67 20.13 9.43
CA LEU A 52 -9.44 18.76 8.95
C LEU A 52 -10.29 18.48 7.72
N GLU A 53 -11.57 18.83 7.76
CA GLU A 53 -12.49 18.67 6.63
C GLU A 53 -12.07 19.51 5.42
N HIS A 54 -11.77 20.80 5.64
CA HIS A 54 -11.28 21.68 4.59
C HIS A 54 -10.03 21.10 3.92
N ARG A 55 -9.06 20.60 4.69
CA ARG A 55 -7.84 20.00 4.11
C ARG A 55 -8.10 18.71 3.35
N LYS A 56 -9.03 17.88 3.84
CA LYS A 56 -9.47 16.68 3.11
C LYS A 56 -10.04 17.09 1.74
N LEU A 57 -10.96 18.04 1.71
CA LEU A 57 -11.62 18.52 0.49
C LEU A 57 -10.63 19.24 -0.45
N ALA A 58 -9.82 20.15 0.08
CA ALA A 58 -8.80 20.86 -0.70
C ALA A 58 -7.80 19.89 -1.34
N LYS A 59 -7.40 18.82 -0.66
CA LYS A 59 -6.57 17.77 -1.26
C LYS A 59 -7.29 17.05 -2.39
N LEU A 60 -8.57 16.71 -2.20
CA LEU A 60 -9.38 16.08 -3.25
C LEU A 60 -9.47 16.95 -4.51
N ILE A 61 -9.73 18.25 -4.34
CA ILE A 61 -9.82 19.22 -5.43
C ILE A 61 -8.46 19.42 -6.10
N ASN A 62 -7.46 19.86 -5.33
CA ASN A 62 -6.21 20.36 -5.89
C ASN A 62 -5.30 19.23 -6.40
N THR A 63 -5.34 18.04 -5.77
CA THR A 63 -4.44 16.93 -6.14
C THR A 63 -5.07 15.99 -7.16
N TYR A 64 -6.39 15.85 -7.16
CA TYR A 64 -7.05 14.84 -7.98
C TYR A 64 -8.00 15.47 -8.99
N THR A 65 -8.92 16.35 -8.61
CA THR A 65 -9.88 16.90 -9.58
C THR A 65 -9.21 17.82 -10.60
N GLU A 66 -8.57 18.91 -10.17
CA GLU A 66 -7.99 19.91 -11.08
C GLU A 66 -6.82 19.34 -11.88
N VAL A 67 -5.94 18.58 -11.22
CA VAL A 67 -4.78 17.93 -11.86
C VAL A 67 -5.23 16.95 -12.95
N LEU A 68 -6.23 16.11 -12.67
CA LEU A 68 -6.71 15.15 -13.68
C LEU A 68 -7.42 15.86 -14.83
N GLN A 69 -8.21 16.90 -14.55
CA GLN A 69 -8.86 17.72 -15.59
C GLN A 69 -7.84 18.39 -16.52
N ASN A 70 -6.80 19.01 -15.94
CA ASN A 70 -5.72 19.64 -16.70
C ASN A 70 -4.86 18.63 -17.47
N ALA A 71 -4.81 17.37 -17.02
CA ALA A 71 -4.08 16.30 -17.68
C ALA A 71 -4.85 15.63 -18.84
N VAL A 72 -6.13 15.98 -19.05
CA VAL A 72 -6.90 15.44 -20.17
C VAL A 72 -6.33 15.96 -21.48
N ASN A 73 -5.87 15.06 -22.34
CA ASN A 73 -5.43 15.42 -23.67
C ASN A 73 -6.66 15.83 -24.52
N PRO A 74 -6.68 17.06 -25.08
CA PRO A 74 -7.88 17.62 -25.72
C PRO A 74 -8.25 16.90 -27.04
N THR A 75 -7.30 16.24 -27.68
CA THR A 75 -7.53 15.52 -28.94
C THR A 75 -8.11 14.12 -28.71
N THR A 76 -7.63 13.43 -27.68
CA THR A 76 -7.99 12.03 -27.42
C THR A 76 -9.06 11.86 -26.33
N GLY A 77 -9.27 12.89 -25.50
CA GLY A 77 -10.13 12.82 -24.32
C GLY A 77 -9.59 11.88 -23.24
N ARG A 78 -8.30 11.51 -23.29
CA ARG A 78 -7.66 10.57 -22.37
C ARG A 78 -6.54 11.24 -21.57
N ILE A 79 -6.25 10.67 -20.40
CA ILE A 79 -5.07 11.00 -19.60
C ILE A 79 -3.96 10.02 -19.97
N HIS A 80 -2.76 10.55 -20.23
CA HIS A 80 -1.58 9.77 -20.64
C HIS A 80 -0.48 9.91 -19.60
N ALA A 81 -0.54 9.10 -18.54
CA ALA A 81 0.49 9.08 -17.51
C ALA A 81 1.79 8.43 -18.00
N THR A 82 2.92 8.83 -17.42
CA THR A 82 4.23 8.26 -17.68
C THR A 82 4.61 7.27 -16.58
N PHE A 83 4.90 6.02 -16.96
CA PHE A 83 5.43 5.01 -16.03
C PHE A 83 6.96 5.08 -15.96
N GLN A 84 7.48 5.52 -14.81
CA GLN A 84 8.89 5.57 -14.50
C GLN A 84 9.36 4.22 -13.93
N GLN A 85 10.20 3.52 -14.69
CA GLN A 85 10.71 2.20 -14.31
C GLN A 85 12.01 2.25 -13.48
N THR A 86 12.79 3.32 -13.61
CA THR A 86 14.15 3.44 -13.05
C THR A 86 14.24 4.38 -11.85
N VAL A 87 13.14 5.00 -11.43
CA VAL A 87 13.11 5.99 -10.32
C VAL A 87 12.86 5.32 -8.97
N GLY A 88 11.97 4.32 -8.91
CA GLY A 88 11.63 3.63 -7.67
C GLY A 88 12.73 2.68 -7.19
N VAL A 89 13.28 2.92 -6.00
CA VAL A 89 14.34 2.08 -5.40
C VAL A 89 13.88 0.66 -4.99
N SER A 90 12.57 0.45 -4.85
CA SER A 90 12.00 -0.89 -4.58
C SER A 90 11.69 -1.69 -5.84
N GLY A 91 11.90 -1.12 -7.03
CA GLY A 91 11.59 -1.78 -8.30
C GLY A 91 10.11 -1.67 -8.72
N ARG A 92 9.25 -1.02 -7.94
CA ARG A 92 7.90 -0.64 -8.37
C ARG A 92 7.95 0.40 -9.48
N LEU A 93 6.96 0.35 -10.39
CA LEU A 93 6.72 1.45 -11.32
C LEU A 93 6.12 2.64 -10.55
N ILE A 94 6.45 3.85 -10.98
CA ILE A 94 5.88 5.09 -10.46
C ILE A 94 5.21 5.82 -11.61
N THR A 95 3.99 6.32 -11.42
CA THR A 95 3.33 7.17 -12.42
C THR A 95 3.61 8.65 -12.18
N THR A 96 3.93 9.38 -13.25
CA THR A 96 4.00 10.86 -13.24
C THR A 96 3.18 11.43 -14.38
N ASP A 97 2.84 12.71 -14.25
CA ASP A 97 2.19 13.52 -15.30
C ASP A 97 0.89 12.91 -15.87
N PRO A 98 -0.12 12.56 -15.04
CA PRO A 98 -0.22 12.70 -13.58
C PRO A 98 0.06 11.40 -12.80
N ASP A 99 0.21 11.49 -11.48
CA ASP A 99 0.34 10.31 -10.60
C ASP A 99 -1.01 9.62 -10.38
N LEU A 100 -1.28 8.57 -11.16
CA LEU A 100 -2.51 7.78 -11.11
C LEU A 100 -2.50 6.67 -10.05
N GLN A 101 -1.32 6.27 -9.56
CA GLN A 101 -1.20 5.23 -8.53
C GLN A 101 -1.73 5.69 -7.18
N ARG A 102 -1.78 7.00 -6.94
CA ARG A 102 -2.29 7.59 -5.69
C ARG A 102 -3.76 7.98 -5.73
N THR A 103 -4.51 7.61 -6.78
CA THR A 103 -5.93 7.93 -6.90
C THR A 103 -6.72 7.29 -5.75
N PRO A 104 -7.47 8.09 -4.96
CA PRO A 104 -8.09 7.65 -3.72
C PRO A 104 -9.23 6.64 -3.96
N VAL A 105 -9.41 5.69 -3.03
CA VAL A 105 -10.45 4.64 -3.11
C VAL A 105 -11.19 4.37 -1.81
N LYS A 106 -10.62 4.77 -0.67
CA LYS A 106 -11.13 4.38 0.66
C LYS A 106 -12.35 5.16 1.10
N THR A 107 -12.51 6.42 0.66
CA THR A 107 -13.63 7.28 1.04
C THR A 107 -14.68 7.34 -0.07
N PRO A 108 -15.95 7.64 0.23
CA PRO A 108 -16.98 7.82 -0.79
C PRO A 108 -16.58 8.84 -1.87
N GLU A 109 -15.95 9.96 -1.48
CA GLU A 109 -15.47 10.98 -2.44
C GLU A 109 -14.32 10.44 -3.30
N GLY A 110 -13.42 9.64 -2.72
CA GLY A 110 -12.36 8.98 -3.49
C GLY A 110 -12.92 7.99 -4.52
N LYS A 111 -13.91 7.18 -4.12
CA LYS A 111 -14.62 6.27 -5.05
C LYS A 111 -15.26 7.03 -6.21
N ARG A 112 -15.87 8.19 -5.94
CA ARG A 112 -16.42 9.07 -6.98
C ARG A 112 -15.37 9.58 -7.97
N ILE A 113 -14.14 9.83 -7.52
CA ILE A 113 -13.03 10.18 -8.42
C ILE A 113 -12.70 8.98 -9.33
N ARG A 114 -12.63 7.75 -8.80
CA ARG A 114 -12.40 6.56 -9.63
C ARG A 114 -13.53 6.32 -10.64
N GLN A 115 -14.78 6.68 -10.31
CA GLN A 115 -15.91 6.59 -11.25
C GLN A 115 -15.78 7.52 -12.46
N ALA A 116 -14.97 8.58 -12.38
CA ALA A 116 -14.71 9.47 -13.51
C ALA A 116 -13.80 8.83 -14.58
N PHE A 117 -13.11 7.73 -14.27
CA PHE A 117 -12.33 6.96 -15.24
C PHE A 117 -13.25 5.92 -15.90
N VAL A 118 -13.75 6.26 -17.08
CA VAL A 118 -14.73 5.44 -17.81
C VAL A 118 -14.06 4.64 -18.93
N ALA A 119 -14.61 3.46 -19.22
CA ALA A 119 -14.26 2.71 -20.43
C ALA A 119 -14.72 3.46 -21.69
N LYS A 120 -14.01 3.26 -22.80
CA LYS A 120 -14.52 3.60 -24.12
C LYS A 120 -15.88 2.92 -24.39
N ALA A 121 -16.76 3.56 -25.16
CA ALA A 121 -17.99 2.95 -25.63
C ALA A 121 -17.75 1.58 -26.31
N GLY A 122 -18.55 0.58 -25.94
CA GLY A 122 -18.40 -0.81 -26.38
C GLY A 122 -17.31 -1.60 -25.64
N CYS A 123 -16.66 -0.99 -24.65
CA CYS A 123 -15.66 -1.63 -23.80
C CYS A 123 -16.10 -1.63 -22.32
N LYS A 124 -15.42 -2.45 -21.52
CA LYS A 124 -15.45 -2.46 -20.05
C LYS A 124 -14.06 -2.24 -19.50
N LEU A 125 -14.00 -1.71 -18.27
CA LEU A 125 -12.79 -1.78 -17.46
C LEU A 125 -12.79 -3.08 -16.67
N ILE A 126 -11.62 -3.71 -16.59
CA ILE A 126 -11.36 -4.90 -15.79
C ILE A 126 -10.26 -4.53 -14.81
N SER A 127 -10.49 -4.72 -13.52
CA SER A 127 -9.47 -4.58 -12.48
C SER A 127 -9.17 -5.97 -11.91
N ALA A 128 -7.89 -6.35 -11.92
CA ALA A 128 -7.41 -7.58 -11.32
C ALA A 128 -6.37 -7.22 -10.25
N ASP A 129 -6.59 -7.63 -9.00
CA ASP A 129 -5.75 -7.28 -7.86
C ASP A 129 -5.30 -8.54 -7.11
N TRP A 130 -4.02 -8.59 -6.71
CA TRP A 130 -3.57 -9.72 -5.89
C TRP A 130 -4.09 -9.60 -4.46
N SER A 131 -4.72 -10.66 -3.98
CA SER A 131 -5.14 -10.76 -2.59
C SER A 131 -3.92 -10.96 -1.68
N GLN A 132 -3.46 -9.88 -1.05
CA GLN A 132 -2.41 -9.85 -0.01
C GLN A 132 -1.05 -10.39 -0.49
N ILE A 133 -0.60 -10.03 -1.69
CA ILE A 133 0.66 -10.56 -2.27
C ILE A 133 1.88 -10.37 -1.35
N GLU A 134 1.97 -9.25 -0.63
CA GLU A 134 3.09 -9.00 0.28
C GLU A 134 3.13 -9.99 1.45
N LEU A 135 1.98 -10.34 2.04
CA LEU A 135 1.91 -11.34 3.10
C LEU A 135 2.13 -12.77 2.58
N ARG A 136 1.68 -13.06 1.36
CA ARG A 136 1.99 -14.35 0.70
C ARG A 136 3.48 -14.51 0.45
N LEU A 137 4.15 -13.43 0.05
CA LEU A 137 5.61 -13.41 -0.09
C LEU A 137 6.32 -13.53 1.24
N LEU A 138 5.81 -12.88 2.30
CA LEU A 138 6.31 -13.11 3.65
C LEU A 138 6.22 -14.59 4.02
N ALA A 139 5.08 -15.25 3.80
CA ALA A 139 4.92 -16.68 4.07
C ALA A 139 5.90 -17.54 3.25
N HIS A 140 6.15 -17.17 1.99
CA HIS A 140 7.13 -17.85 1.14
C HIS A 140 8.57 -17.73 1.67
N PHE A 141 9.00 -16.53 2.05
CA PHE A 141 10.37 -16.28 2.52
C PHE A 141 10.64 -16.85 3.89
N THR A 142 9.67 -16.70 4.79
CA THR A 142 9.79 -17.15 6.18
C THR A 142 9.59 -18.65 6.30
N GLY A 143 8.80 -19.25 5.42
CA GLY A 143 8.38 -20.64 5.54
C GLY A 143 7.59 -20.93 6.81
N ASP A 144 7.07 -19.89 7.48
CA ASP A 144 6.38 -20.02 8.76
C ASP A 144 5.14 -20.94 8.59
N PRO A 145 5.07 -22.08 9.30
CA PRO A 145 4.02 -23.06 9.09
C PRO A 145 2.60 -22.51 9.25
N ARG A 146 2.40 -21.56 10.17
CA ARG A 146 1.07 -20.98 10.45
C ARG A 146 0.66 -19.98 9.37
N LEU A 147 1.60 -19.17 8.87
CA LEU A 147 1.33 -18.29 7.73
C LEU A 147 1.09 -19.09 6.45
N VAL A 148 1.91 -20.10 6.18
CA VAL A 148 1.76 -20.98 5.01
C VAL A 148 0.40 -21.66 5.03
N GLU A 149 0.04 -22.31 6.15
CA GLU A 149 -1.28 -22.95 6.32
C GLU A 149 -2.42 -21.95 6.09
N SER A 150 -2.29 -20.73 6.62
CA SER A 150 -3.34 -19.71 6.48
C SER A 150 -3.61 -19.38 5.01
N PHE A 151 -2.58 -19.32 4.17
CA PHE A 151 -2.74 -19.04 2.75
C PHE A 151 -3.14 -20.25 1.90
N GLU A 152 -2.68 -21.46 2.26
CA GLU A 152 -3.10 -22.70 1.60
C GLU A 152 -4.59 -23.00 1.82
N LYS A 153 -5.08 -22.74 3.04
CA LYS A 153 -6.50 -22.92 3.41
C LYS A 153 -7.36 -21.69 3.16
N ASN A 154 -6.82 -20.65 2.53
CA ASN A 154 -7.49 -19.38 2.23
C ASN A 154 -8.19 -18.75 3.47
N LEU A 155 -7.51 -18.79 4.61
CA LEU A 155 -7.99 -18.24 5.88
C LEU A 155 -7.67 -16.75 5.96
N ASP A 156 -8.49 -16.02 6.72
CA ASP A 156 -8.25 -14.60 6.98
C ASP A 156 -7.06 -14.42 7.95
N VAL A 157 -5.89 -14.11 7.39
CA VAL A 157 -4.64 -13.89 8.15
C VAL A 157 -4.76 -12.72 9.12
N HIS A 158 -5.54 -11.67 8.79
CA HIS A 158 -5.72 -10.54 9.70
C HIS A 158 -6.58 -10.92 10.90
N ALA A 159 -7.64 -11.69 10.68
CA ALA A 159 -8.49 -12.21 11.75
C ALA A 159 -7.72 -13.23 12.61
N ARG A 160 -6.90 -14.11 12.01
CA ARG A 160 -6.05 -15.05 12.76
C ARG A 160 -5.04 -14.32 13.65
N THR A 161 -4.34 -13.32 13.12
CA THR A 161 -3.46 -12.49 13.93
C THR A 161 -4.24 -11.80 15.04
N ALA A 162 -5.40 -11.21 14.75
CA ALA A 162 -6.22 -10.56 15.77
C ALA A 162 -6.68 -11.54 16.86
N GLY A 163 -7.17 -12.74 16.51
CA GLY A 163 -7.57 -13.76 17.47
C GLY A 163 -6.44 -14.15 18.43
N GLN A 164 -5.21 -14.23 17.92
CA GLN A 164 -4.03 -14.43 18.75
C GLN A 164 -3.74 -13.23 19.66
N LEU A 165 -3.79 -12.00 19.14
CA LEU A 165 -3.47 -10.79 19.91
C LEU A 165 -4.46 -10.50 21.04
N PHE A 166 -5.74 -10.83 20.82
CA PHE A 166 -6.83 -10.59 21.76
C PHE A 166 -7.26 -11.85 22.51
N GLU A 167 -6.60 -12.99 22.26
CA GLU A 167 -6.91 -14.29 22.87
C GLU A 167 -8.39 -14.72 22.67
N VAL A 168 -8.93 -14.46 21.49
CA VAL A 168 -10.32 -14.83 21.11
C VAL A 168 -10.33 -15.77 19.91
N PRO A 169 -11.32 -16.68 19.81
CA PRO A 169 -11.55 -17.46 18.59
C PRO A 169 -11.70 -16.58 17.34
N VAL A 170 -11.18 -17.05 16.19
CA VAL A 170 -11.14 -16.27 14.94
C VAL A 170 -12.53 -15.86 14.45
N ASP A 171 -13.53 -16.69 14.70
CA ASP A 171 -14.95 -16.44 14.38
C ASP A 171 -15.61 -15.42 15.32
N GLN A 172 -14.98 -15.08 16.44
CA GLN A 172 -15.41 -14.05 17.39
C GLN A 172 -14.64 -12.74 17.24
N VAL A 173 -13.70 -12.65 16.30
CA VAL A 173 -12.94 -11.43 16.02
C VAL A 173 -13.87 -10.39 15.39
N ASP A 174 -14.03 -9.26 16.06
CA ASP A 174 -14.79 -8.14 15.52
C ASP A 174 -14.00 -7.32 14.47
N GLY A 175 -14.69 -6.40 13.79
CA GLY A 175 -14.07 -5.57 12.75
C GLY A 175 -12.95 -4.65 13.26
N LYS A 176 -13.01 -4.18 14.52
CA LYS A 176 -11.96 -3.33 15.11
C LYS A 176 -10.72 -4.17 15.43
N GLN A 177 -10.92 -5.34 16.06
CA GLN A 177 -9.85 -6.29 16.35
C GLN A 177 -9.15 -6.75 15.07
N ARG A 178 -9.92 -7.09 14.03
CA ARG A 178 -9.36 -7.43 12.71
C ARG A 178 -8.52 -6.30 12.12
N ALA A 179 -8.95 -5.04 12.27
CA ALA A 179 -8.18 -3.88 11.83
C ALA A 179 -6.85 -3.73 12.59
N VAL A 180 -6.82 -4.03 13.89
CA VAL A 180 -5.58 -4.10 14.69
C VAL A 180 -4.68 -5.23 14.18
N GLY A 181 -5.21 -6.44 13.97
CA GLY A 181 -4.44 -7.56 13.41
C GLY A 181 -3.84 -7.22 12.03
N LYS A 182 -4.59 -6.53 11.18
CA LYS A 182 -4.10 -6.00 9.90
C LYS A 182 -2.93 -5.03 10.10
N LEU A 183 -3.08 -4.05 10.99
CA LEU A 183 -2.03 -3.08 11.28
C LEU A 183 -0.75 -3.76 11.79
N VAL A 184 -0.88 -4.72 12.72
CA VAL A 184 0.27 -5.46 13.26
C VAL A 184 0.98 -6.27 12.17
N ASN A 185 0.25 -6.98 11.29
CA ASN A 185 0.83 -7.69 10.15
C ASN A 185 1.68 -6.76 9.28
N PHE A 186 1.16 -5.59 8.88
CA PHE A 186 1.90 -4.67 8.02
C PHE A 186 3.03 -3.95 8.75
N SER A 187 2.83 -3.53 10.00
CA SER A 187 3.85 -2.85 10.79
C SER A 187 5.07 -3.75 11.03
N THR A 188 4.85 -5.05 11.28
CA THR A 188 5.93 -6.02 11.49
C THR A 188 6.70 -6.31 10.19
N ILE A 189 6.00 -6.47 9.05
CA ILE A 189 6.65 -6.59 7.72
C ILE A 189 7.57 -5.39 7.42
N TYR A 190 7.14 -4.18 7.79
CA TYR A 190 7.86 -2.95 7.48
C TYR A 190 8.89 -2.55 8.54
N GLY A 191 9.16 -3.42 9.53
CA GLY A 191 10.10 -3.13 10.62
C GLY A 191 9.71 -1.91 11.46
N GLN A 192 8.42 -1.57 11.53
CA GLN A 192 7.95 -0.45 12.32
C GLN A 192 8.06 -0.79 13.81
N GLY A 193 8.72 0.08 14.57
CA GLY A 193 8.85 -0.09 16.02
C GLY A 193 7.54 0.18 16.77
N ALA A 194 7.45 -0.32 18.00
CA ALA A 194 6.28 -0.21 18.86
C ALA A 194 5.78 1.23 19.10
N THR A 195 6.68 2.22 19.08
CA THR A 195 6.28 3.64 19.19
C THR A 195 5.38 4.06 18.04
N ALA A 196 5.73 3.71 16.79
CA ALA A 196 4.95 4.07 15.61
C ALA A 196 3.62 3.30 15.60
N LEU A 197 3.65 2.00 15.91
CA LEU A 197 2.46 1.19 16.02
C LEU A 197 1.49 1.72 17.10
N GLY A 198 2.01 2.07 18.28
CA GLY A 198 1.21 2.64 19.38
C GLY A 198 0.55 3.96 19.00
N GLN A 199 1.25 4.82 18.26
CA GLN A 199 0.67 6.07 17.73
C GLN A 199 -0.45 5.80 16.73
N ILE A 200 -0.28 4.86 15.80
CA ILE A 200 -1.29 4.52 14.79
C ILE A 200 -2.52 3.88 15.43
N LEU A 201 -2.32 3.01 16.43
CA LEU A 201 -3.39 2.31 17.14
C LEU A 201 -4.06 3.17 18.23
N GLY A 202 -3.44 4.28 18.63
CA GLY A 202 -3.89 5.07 19.79
C GLY A 202 -3.75 4.34 21.12
N VAL A 203 -2.78 3.42 21.25
CA VAL A 203 -2.54 2.63 22.47
C VAL A 203 -1.20 2.99 23.12
N PRO A 204 -1.03 2.76 24.44
CA PRO A 204 0.24 2.94 25.10
C PRO A 204 1.35 2.11 24.43
N ARG A 205 2.57 2.67 24.35
CA ARG A 205 3.72 1.99 23.74
C ARG A 205 3.92 0.56 24.27
N LYS A 206 3.76 0.35 25.58
CA LYS A 206 3.90 -0.97 26.22
C LYS A 206 2.91 -2.01 25.65
N GLN A 207 1.69 -1.59 25.31
CA GLN A 207 0.70 -2.46 24.68
C GLN A 207 1.09 -2.78 23.22
N ALA A 208 1.59 -1.79 22.48
CA ALA A 208 2.11 -2.03 21.13
C ALA A 208 3.34 -2.96 21.13
N GLU A 209 4.22 -2.86 22.14
CA GLU A 209 5.34 -3.79 22.34
C GLU A 209 4.83 -5.21 22.59
N ALA A 210 3.81 -5.37 23.44
CA ALA A 210 3.19 -6.67 23.70
C ALA A 210 2.55 -7.29 22.44
N TYR A 211 1.90 -6.47 21.59
CA TYR A 211 1.36 -6.95 20.31
C TYR A 211 2.44 -7.43 19.36
N ILE A 212 3.56 -6.70 19.24
CA ILE A 212 4.67 -7.11 18.38
C ILE A 212 5.32 -8.39 18.92
N ALA A 213 5.50 -8.52 20.24
CA ALA A 213 6.03 -9.72 20.86
C ALA A 213 5.12 -10.94 20.60
N SER A 214 3.83 -10.82 20.91
CA SER A 214 2.83 -11.87 20.66
C SER A 214 2.77 -12.29 19.18
N TYR A 215 2.92 -11.33 18.26
CA TYR A 215 3.02 -11.63 16.82
C TYR A 215 4.23 -12.51 16.49
N PHE A 216 5.42 -12.17 16.99
CA PHE A 216 6.63 -12.95 16.71
C PHE A 216 6.66 -14.30 17.43
N ASP A 217 6.09 -14.39 18.63
CA ASP A 217 5.91 -15.66 19.32
C ASP A 217 4.95 -16.57 18.54
N TYR A 218 3.93 -15.98 17.92
CA TYR A 218 2.97 -16.73 17.11
C TYR A 218 3.51 -17.11 15.73
N TYR A 219 4.29 -16.23 15.09
CA TYR A 219 4.91 -16.46 13.78
C TYR A 219 6.45 -16.46 13.90
N ALA A 220 6.99 -17.46 14.58
CA ALA A 220 8.42 -17.57 14.88
C ALA A 220 9.30 -17.52 13.61
N GLY A 221 8.85 -18.13 12.51
CA GLY A 221 9.60 -18.11 11.25
C GLY A 221 9.77 -16.71 10.67
N VAL A 222 8.85 -15.80 10.98
CA VAL A 222 8.99 -14.38 10.59
C VAL A 222 10.13 -13.71 11.35
N ARG A 223 10.25 -13.99 12.66
CA ARG A 223 11.32 -13.42 13.48
C ARG A 223 12.69 -13.93 13.03
N GLU A 224 12.81 -15.24 12.86
CA GLU A 224 14.04 -15.90 12.40
C GLU A 224 14.50 -15.35 11.05
N TRP A 225 13.57 -15.22 10.10
CA TRP A 225 13.87 -14.68 8.78
C TRP A 225 14.30 -13.21 8.83
N LEU A 226 13.63 -12.37 9.63
CA LEU A 226 14.00 -10.97 9.80
C LEU A 226 15.41 -10.85 10.41
N ASP A 227 15.69 -11.58 11.49
CA ASP A 227 16.99 -11.54 12.15
C ASP A 227 18.11 -11.98 11.19
N ALA A 228 17.90 -13.08 10.44
CA ALA A 228 18.83 -13.56 9.43
C ALA A 228 19.02 -12.56 8.28
N THR A 229 17.93 -11.96 7.80
CA THR A 229 17.97 -10.94 6.73
C THR A 229 18.74 -9.70 7.19
N MET A 230 18.55 -9.25 8.43
CA MET A 230 19.29 -8.10 8.98
C MET A 230 20.76 -8.43 9.14
N ALA A 231 21.10 -9.59 9.69
CA ALA A 231 22.49 -10.02 9.84
C ALA A 231 23.21 -10.05 8.48
N GLN A 232 22.57 -10.63 7.47
CA GLN A 232 23.12 -10.69 6.12
C GLN A 232 23.23 -9.30 5.47
N ALA A 233 22.21 -8.44 5.64
CA ALA A 233 22.22 -7.09 5.09
C ALA A 233 23.34 -6.22 5.68
N HIS A 234 23.65 -6.38 6.96
CA HIS A 234 24.78 -5.69 7.62
C HIS A 234 26.14 -6.17 7.11
N ILE A 235 26.26 -7.44 6.69
CA ILE A 235 27.48 -8.01 6.09
C ILE A 235 27.64 -7.55 4.64
N ASP A 236 26.58 -7.70 3.84
CA ASP A 236 26.63 -7.48 2.39
C ASP A 236 26.48 -5.99 2.01
N GLY A 237 25.84 -5.19 2.86
CA GLY A 237 25.46 -3.81 2.57
C GLY A 237 24.28 -3.67 1.60
N TYR A 238 23.59 -4.76 1.26
CA TYR A 238 22.41 -4.77 0.39
C TYR A 238 21.46 -5.92 0.73
N VAL A 239 20.25 -5.86 0.17
CA VAL A 239 19.27 -6.97 0.18
C VAL A 239 18.82 -7.29 -1.24
N GLN A 240 18.24 -8.48 -1.42
CA GLN A 240 17.75 -8.96 -2.72
C GLN A 240 16.28 -9.35 -2.72
N THR A 241 15.66 -9.25 -3.88
CA THR A 241 14.32 -9.80 -4.17
C THR A 241 14.40 -11.25 -4.64
N ILE A 242 13.24 -11.88 -4.82
CA ILE A 242 13.08 -13.26 -5.30
C ILE A 242 13.72 -13.50 -6.68
N LEU A 243 13.83 -12.47 -7.52
CA LEU A 243 14.51 -12.54 -8.82
C LEU A 243 15.92 -11.92 -8.81
N GLY A 244 16.47 -11.65 -7.62
CA GLY A 244 17.85 -11.21 -7.44
C GLY A 244 18.09 -9.71 -7.62
N ARG A 245 17.05 -8.87 -7.77
CA ARG A 245 17.20 -7.40 -7.80
C ARG A 245 17.81 -6.94 -6.49
N ARG A 246 18.90 -6.17 -6.56
CA ARG A 246 19.62 -5.65 -5.39
C ARG A 246 19.16 -4.24 -5.03
N ARG A 247 19.10 -3.96 -3.73
CA ARG A 247 19.05 -2.61 -3.18
C ARG A 247 20.16 -2.45 -2.15
N TYR A 248 21.15 -1.61 -2.47
CA TYR A 248 22.20 -1.21 -1.54
C TYR A 248 21.63 -0.28 -0.46
N ILE A 249 22.09 -0.44 0.78
CA ILE A 249 21.57 0.25 1.95
C ILE A 249 22.76 0.82 2.74
N PRO A 250 23.35 1.95 2.29
CA PRO A 250 24.48 2.58 2.97
C PRO A 250 24.13 3.02 4.40
N GLU A 251 22.85 3.20 4.73
CA GLU A 251 22.40 3.56 6.07
C GLU A 251 22.75 2.52 7.14
N LEU A 252 22.92 1.25 6.76
CA LEU A 252 23.27 0.16 7.69
C LEU A 252 24.65 0.38 8.34
N SER A 253 25.59 1.01 7.64
CA SER A 253 26.92 1.33 8.15
C SER A 253 27.03 2.71 8.82
N SER A 254 25.92 3.46 8.92
CA SER A 254 25.93 4.79 9.53
C SER A 254 26.27 4.74 11.02
N ASN A 255 26.97 5.76 11.52
CA ASN A 255 27.19 5.93 12.96
C ASN A 255 25.93 6.43 13.70
N SER A 256 24.98 7.02 12.97
CA SER A 256 23.69 7.46 13.50
C SER A 256 22.77 6.27 13.74
N TRP A 257 22.32 6.10 14.98
CA TRP A 257 21.34 5.06 15.33
C TRP A 257 20.04 5.21 14.54
N GLN A 258 19.60 6.46 14.29
CA GLN A 258 18.36 6.74 13.56
C GLN A 258 18.46 6.32 12.09
N ASP A 259 19.63 6.55 11.47
CA ASP A 259 19.89 6.16 10.09
C ASP A 259 19.96 4.64 9.98
N ARG A 260 20.71 3.98 10.87
CA ARG A 260 20.77 2.51 10.90
C ARG A 260 19.38 1.88 11.02
N GLN A 261 18.54 2.40 11.92
CA GLN A 261 17.18 1.91 12.07
C GLN A 261 16.33 2.16 10.81
N ALA A 262 16.59 3.24 10.06
CA ALA A 262 15.96 3.46 8.75
C ALA A 262 16.45 2.45 7.71
N GLY A 263 17.75 2.16 7.69
CA GLY A 263 18.35 1.12 6.87
C GLY A 263 17.77 -0.27 7.15
N GLU A 264 17.61 -0.64 8.42
CA GLU A 264 17.01 -1.93 8.82
C GLU A 264 15.55 -2.06 8.36
N ARG A 265 14.75 -0.97 8.46
CA ARG A 265 13.39 -0.96 7.89
C ARG A 265 13.38 -1.15 6.39
N ILE A 266 14.33 -0.53 5.70
CA ILE A 266 14.53 -0.70 4.26
C ILE A 266 14.90 -2.14 3.93
N ALA A 267 15.82 -2.73 4.69
CA ALA A 267 16.29 -4.11 4.53
C ALA A 267 15.16 -5.12 4.76
N ALA A 268 14.28 -4.88 5.75
CA ALA A 268 13.16 -5.76 6.06
C ALA A 268 12.08 -5.71 4.97
N ASN A 269 11.76 -4.50 4.49
CA ASN A 269 10.67 -4.30 3.54
C ASN A 269 11.04 -4.68 2.09
N THR A 270 12.27 -4.38 1.66
CA THR A 270 12.64 -4.47 0.24
C THR A 270 12.52 -5.87 -0.35
N PRO A 271 12.95 -6.96 0.31
CA PRO A 271 12.78 -8.32 -0.21
C PRO A 271 11.32 -8.64 -0.50
N ILE A 272 10.38 -8.17 0.33
CA ILE A 272 8.95 -8.44 0.16
C ILE A 272 8.36 -7.54 -0.93
N GLN A 273 8.49 -6.22 -0.78
CA GLN A 273 7.90 -5.26 -1.70
C GLN A 273 8.48 -5.36 -3.12
N GLY A 274 9.80 -5.54 -3.22
CA GLY A 274 10.47 -5.66 -4.51
C GLY A 274 10.16 -6.98 -5.20
N SER A 275 9.97 -8.07 -4.45
CA SER A 275 9.54 -9.34 -5.03
C SER A 275 8.10 -9.29 -5.54
N ALA A 276 7.21 -8.55 -4.87
CA ALA A 276 5.87 -8.29 -5.39
C ALA A 276 5.94 -7.52 -6.72
N ALA A 277 6.83 -6.52 -6.82
CA ALA A 277 7.04 -5.78 -8.06
C ALA A 277 7.62 -6.65 -9.19
N ASP A 278 8.55 -7.55 -8.86
CA ASP A 278 9.14 -8.49 -9.81
C ASP A 278 8.09 -9.48 -10.35
N ILE A 279 7.29 -10.06 -9.45
CA ILE A 279 6.16 -10.93 -9.81
C ILE A 279 5.16 -10.19 -10.70
N CYS A 280 4.81 -8.96 -10.33
CA CYS A 280 3.88 -8.15 -11.11
C CYS A 280 4.39 -7.93 -12.54
N LYS A 281 5.68 -7.62 -12.70
CA LYS A 281 6.28 -7.42 -14.02
C LYS A 281 6.28 -8.68 -14.88
N LEU A 282 6.58 -9.85 -14.29
CA LEU A 282 6.49 -11.12 -15.01
C LEU A 282 5.05 -11.43 -15.46
N ALA A 283 4.07 -11.22 -14.59
CA ALA A 283 2.66 -11.38 -14.93
C ALA A 283 2.24 -10.43 -16.07
N MET A 284 2.64 -9.15 -15.98
CA MET A 284 2.35 -8.16 -17.03
C MET A 284 2.90 -8.60 -18.40
N MET A 285 4.15 -9.07 -18.44
CA MET A 285 4.78 -9.56 -19.67
C MET A 285 4.04 -10.77 -20.26
N ALA A 286 3.63 -11.71 -19.41
CA ALA A 286 2.91 -12.91 -19.82
C ALA A 286 1.51 -12.59 -20.37
N ILE A 287 0.77 -11.71 -19.68
CA ILE A 287 -0.53 -11.21 -20.12
C ILE A 287 -0.39 -10.48 -21.45
N ALA A 288 0.57 -9.54 -21.56
CA ALA A 288 0.78 -8.78 -22.78
C ALA A 288 1.10 -9.67 -23.99
N ARG A 289 1.88 -10.74 -23.80
CA ARG A 289 2.15 -11.74 -24.83
C ARG A 289 0.85 -12.43 -25.28
N ASP A 290 0.06 -12.94 -24.35
CA ASP A 290 -1.15 -13.70 -24.67
C ASP A 290 -2.25 -12.81 -25.29
N LEU A 291 -2.38 -11.55 -24.86
CA LEU A 291 -3.25 -10.57 -25.53
C LEU A 291 -2.85 -10.37 -26.99
N ARG A 292 -1.53 -10.26 -27.26
CA ARG A 292 -1.00 -10.06 -28.62
C ARG A 292 -1.16 -11.30 -29.50
N GLU A 293 -0.85 -12.48 -28.97
CA GLU A 293 -0.98 -13.76 -29.70
C GLU A 293 -2.43 -14.10 -29.99
N GLY A 294 -3.33 -13.82 -29.04
CA GLY A 294 -4.78 -13.92 -29.21
C GLY A 294 -5.37 -12.85 -30.13
N LYS A 295 -4.56 -11.89 -30.62
CA LYS A 295 -4.98 -10.75 -31.46
C LYS A 295 -6.13 -9.94 -30.84
N LEU A 296 -6.13 -9.81 -29.52
CA LEU A 296 -7.16 -9.09 -28.78
C LEU A 296 -6.99 -7.58 -28.93
N ALA A 297 -8.11 -6.87 -29.06
CA ALA A 297 -8.13 -5.41 -29.11
C ALA A 297 -7.92 -4.79 -27.72
N THR A 298 -8.07 -5.58 -26.65
CA THR A 298 -7.81 -5.22 -25.25
C THR A 298 -6.46 -4.51 -25.04
N ARG A 299 -6.44 -3.57 -24.09
CA ARG A 299 -5.24 -2.86 -23.64
C ARG A 299 -5.10 -2.93 -22.13
N MET A 300 -3.89 -3.25 -21.65
CA MET A 300 -3.50 -3.01 -20.27
C MET A 300 -3.23 -1.51 -20.10
N LEU A 301 -3.97 -0.86 -19.21
CA LEU A 301 -3.95 0.60 -19.02
C LEU A 301 -3.04 1.02 -17.86
N LEU A 302 -3.25 0.42 -16.68
CA LEU A 302 -2.58 0.86 -15.45
C LEU A 302 -2.02 -0.32 -14.67
N GLN A 303 -0.92 -0.06 -13.98
CA GLN A 303 -0.40 -0.89 -12.90
C GLN A 303 -0.36 -0.05 -11.63
N ILE A 304 -1.10 -0.46 -10.61
CA ILE A 304 -1.27 0.27 -9.35
C ILE A 304 -0.94 -0.66 -8.22
N HIS A 305 0.32 -0.64 -7.80
CA HIS A 305 0.85 -1.52 -6.77
C HIS A 305 0.68 -3.01 -7.15
N ASP A 306 -0.36 -3.68 -6.67
CA ASP A 306 -0.74 -5.06 -6.93
C ASP A 306 -1.95 -5.20 -7.88
N GLU A 307 -2.50 -4.08 -8.35
CA GLU A 307 -3.64 -4.03 -9.28
C GLU A 307 -3.16 -3.83 -10.73
N LEU A 308 -3.74 -4.59 -11.66
CA LEU A 308 -3.65 -4.38 -13.11
C LEU A 308 -5.03 -4.01 -13.66
N VAL A 309 -5.10 -2.90 -14.40
CA VAL A 309 -6.34 -2.39 -15.01
C VAL A 309 -6.27 -2.55 -16.51
N PHE A 310 -7.35 -3.06 -17.11
CA PHE A 310 -7.49 -3.27 -18.54
C PHE A 310 -8.72 -2.56 -19.07
N GLU A 311 -8.68 -2.17 -20.35
CA GLU A 311 -9.87 -1.80 -21.13
C GLU A 311 -10.02 -2.83 -22.25
N ALA A 312 -11.17 -3.53 -22.25
CA ALA A 312 -11.45 -4.62 -23.17
C ALA A 312 -12.81 -4.40 -23.86
N PRO A 313 -12.96 -4.68 -25.17
CA PRO A 313 -14.27 -4.79 -25.79
C PRO A 313 -15.15 -5.78 -25.02
N GLU A 314 -16.46 -5.53 -24.97
CA GLU A 314 -17.39 -6.38 -24.20
C GLU A 314 -17.28 -7.87 -24.58
N ALA A 315 -17.07 -8.18 -25.86
CA ALA A 315 -16.90 -9.54 -26.35
C ALA A 315 -15.59 -10.23 -25.90
N GLU A 316 -14.57 -9.47 -25.47
CA GLU A 316 -13.27 -10.01 -25.04
C GLU A 316 -13.17 -10.16 -23.50
N VAL A 317 -14.14 -9.64 -22.74
CA VAL A 317 -14.04 -9.54 -21.27
C VAL A 317 -13.73 -10.88 -20.61
N ASP A 318 -14.52 -11.92 -20.88
CA ASP A 318 -14.34 -13.23 -20.24
C ASP A 318 -12.97 -13.84 -20.56
N GLN A 319 -12.50 -13.67 -21.80
CA GLN A 319 -11.19 -14.14 -22.21
C GLN A 319 -10.07 -13.39 -21.49
N VAL A 320 -10.18 -12.06 -21.35
CA VAL A 320 -9.18 -11.24 -20.64
C VAL A 320 -9.17 -11.56 -19.16
N VAL A 321 -10.34 -11.75 -18.53
CA VAL A 321 -10.44 -12.18 -17.13
C VAL A 321 -9.74 -13.53 -16.92
N ALA A 322 -9.95 -14.49 -17.82
CA ALA A 322 -9.28 -15.79 -17.75
C ALA A 322 -7.75 -15.67 -17.93
N ILE A 323 -7.28 -14.82 -18.87
CA ILE A 323 -5.86 -14.54 -19.09
C ILE A 323 -5.23 -13.89 -17.84
N ALA A 324 -5.87 -12.86 -17.29
CA ALA A 324 -5.39 -12.15 -16.11
C ALA A 324 -5.30 -13.08 -14.89
N ARG A 325 -6.38 -13.81 -14.57
CA ARG A 325 -6.40 -14.79 -13.47
C ARG A 325 -5.28 -15.81 -13.62
N ARG A 326 -5.15 -16.43 -14.80
CA ARG A 326 -4.10 -17.43 -15.05
C ARG A 326 -2.71 -16.88 -14.78
N HIS A 327 -2.33 -15.78 -15.42
CA HIS A 327 -0.94 -15.27 -15.35
C HIS A 327 -0.61 -14.54 -14.05
N MET A 328 -1.61 -14.02 -13.34
CA MET A 328 -1.40 -13.43 -12.03
C MET A 328 -1.39 -14.50 -10.92
N GLN A 329 -2.13 -15.60 -11.05
CA GLN A 329 -2.09 -16.71 -10.07
C GLN A 329 -0.94 -17.69 -10.34
N GLN A 330 -0.60 -17.92 -11.60
CA GLN A 330 0.43 -18.84 -12.09
C GLN A 330 1.50 -18.06 -12.85
N VAL A 331 2.15 -17.15 -12.14
CA VAL A 331 3.20 -16.29 -12.69
C VAL A 331 4.31 -17.16 -13.25
N PRO A 332 4.81 -16.90 -14.49
CA PRO A 332 5.86 -17.71 -15.11
C PRO A 332 7.22 -17.41 -14.48
N LEU A 333 7.44 -17.95 -13.28
CA LEU A 333 8.70 -17.85 -12.55
C LEU A 333 9.81 -18.64 -13.28
N PRO A 334 11.09 -18.23 -13.12
CA PRO A 334 12.23 -18.99 -13.63
C PRO A 334 12.22 -20.46 -13.17
N ALA A 335 12.83 -21.33 -13.98
CA ALA A 335 12.95 -22.75 -13.66
C ALA A 335 13.62 -22.95 -12.29
N GLY A 336 13.04 -23.82 -11.46
CA GLY A 336 13.50 -24.08 -10.09
C GLY A 336 12.99 -23.11 -9.03
N LEU A 337 12.26 -22.05 -9.41
CA LEU A 337 11.61 -21.14 -8.47
C LEU A 337 10.09 -21.39 -8.42
N SER A 338 9.60 -21.75 -7.24
CA SER A 338 8.18 -21.88 -6.94
C SER A 338 7.83 -21.21 -5.62
N LEU A 339 6.67 -20.55 -5.55
CA LEU A 339 6.17 -20.02 -4.29
C LEU A 339 5.67 -21.14 -3.40
N ARG A 340 5.82 -20.98 -2.08
CA ARG A 340 5.33 -21.96 -1.09
C ARG A 340 3.83 -21.88 -0.87
N VAL A 341 3.23 -20.76 -1.24
CA VAL A 341 1.80 -20.49 -1.06
C VAL A 341 1.20 -20.07 -2.40
N PRO A 342 -0.09 -20.39 -2.65
CA PRO A 342 -0.74 -19.98 -3.89
C PRO A 342 -0.88 -18.45 -3.96
N LEU A 343 -0.89 -17.88 -5.15
CA LEU A 343 -1.34 -16.50 -5.38
C LEU A 343 -2.84 -16.52 -5.71
N VAL A 344 -3.57 -15.56 -5.13
CA VAL A 344 -5.01 -15.39 -5.35
C VAL A 344 -5.24 -14.01 -5.92
N VAL A 345 -6.17 -13.92 -6.86
CA VAL A 345 -6.48 -12.70 -7.60
C VAL A 345 -7.98 -12.49 -7.59
N ASP A 346 -8.38 -11.32 -7.13
CA ASP A 346 -9.75 -10.84 -7.21
C ASP A 346 -9.89 -10.03 -8.50
N VAL A 347 -10.99 -10.24 -9.22
CA VAL A 347 -11.24 -9.58 -10.51
C VAL A 347 -12.63 -8.98 -10.51
N GLY A 348 -12.71 -7.69 -10.77
CA GLY A 348 -13.96 -6.98 -10.99
C GLY A 348 -14.02 -6.37 -12.39
N VAL A 349 -15.25 -6.16 -12.86
CA VAL A 349 -15.55 -5.65 -14.20
C VAL A 349 -16.62 -4.56 -14.08
N GLY A 350 -16.40 -3.43 -14.73
CA GLY A 350 -17.30 -2.27 -14.61
C GLY A 350 -17.27 -1.36 -15.83
N ALA A 351 -18.23 -0.44 -15.91
CA ALA A 351 -18.23 0.61 -16.92
C ALA A 351 -17.22 1.73 -16.59
N ASN A 352 -16.85 1.85 -15.33
CA ASN A 352 -15.83 2.76 -14.82
C ASN A 352 -14.95 2.06 -13.78
N TRP A 353 -13.84 2.70 -13.43
CA TRP A 353 -12.84 2.09 -12.56
C TRP A 353 -13.34 1.91 -11.13
N GLY A 354 -14.28 2.76 -10.67
CA GLY A 354 -14.91 2.62 -9.36
C GLY A 354 -15.89 1.44 -9.26
N GLU A 355 -16.46 0.96 -10.37
CA GLU A 355 -17.30 -0.25 -10.42
C GLU A 355 -16.48 -1.53 -10.61
N ALA A 356 -15.36 -1.43 -11.33
CA ALA A 356 -14.49 -2.57 -11.59
C ALA A 356 -13.64 -2.97 -10.38
N HIS A 357 -13.46 -2.08 -9.41
CA HIS A 357 -12.67 -2.28 -8.19
C HIS A 357 -13.58 -2.48 -6.98
#